data_AF-A0A5M4DG91-F1
#
_entry.id   AF-A0A5M4DG91-F1
#
_cell.length_a   1.000
_cell.length_b   1.000
_cell.length_c   1.000
_cell.angle_alpha   90.00
_cell.angle_beta   90.00
_cell.angle_gamma   90.00
#
_symmetry.space_group_name_H-M   'P 1'
#
loop_
_entity.id
_entity.type
_entity.pdbx_description
1 polymer ?
#
loop_
_entity_poly.entity_id
_entity_poly.type
_entity_poly.pdbx_seq_one_letter_code
_entity_poly.pdbx_strand_id
1 'polypeptide(L)'
;MGMASMLRRSKSRAGRLVQASTVLVFGALLGSILGCGSEPTEPGPSPQTSLEVQARDLQAALAVACAQAKEKATQVSLRSGSEALASAKMALSDAVGRLSEVAKPTPDQLEQLAELRHEIDRIDAALLVQEIKAQWRVALEEGAKRYRIGLRDLAEARKKLRERDETFRALDDQLSAAERAYENAKLRLQASLEGKA
;
A
#
# COMPACT_ATOMS: atom_id res chain seq x y z
N MET A 1 -45.70 12.55 4.63
CA MET A 1 -45.57 11.51 3.59
C MET A 1 -44.21 11.74 2.92
N GLY A 2 -43.11 11.15 3.38
CA GLY A 2 -42.71 9.75 3.18
C GLY A 2 -42.16 9.61 1.76
N MET A 3 -40.84 9.53 1.49
CA MET A 3 -39.98 8.39 1.84
C MET A 3 -38.50 8.82 1.95
N ALA A 4 -38.00 8.88 3.17
CA ALA A 4 -36.58 8.71 3.48
C ALA A 4 -36.42 7.27 3.99
N SER A 5 -35.96 6.35 3.14
CA SER A 5 -35.59 4.99 3.58
C SER A 5 -34.86 4.24 2.48
N MET A 6 -33.54 4.23 2.49
CA MET A 6 -32.75 3.12 1.95
C MET A 6 -31.35 3.10 2.60
N LEU A 7 -31.36 3.10 3.94
CA LEU A 7 -30.30 2.52 4.76
C LEU A 7 -30.94 1.35 5.53
N ARG A 8 -30.19 0.25 5.66
CA ARG A 8 -30.49 -1.01 6.41
C ARG A 8 -31.19 -2.12 5.63
N ARG A 9 -30.38 -3.08 5.18
CA ARG A 9 -30.48 -4.55 5.44
C ARG A 9 -29.33 -5.19 4.67
N SER A 10 -28.26 -5.64 5.32
CA SER A 10 -28.18 -7.04 5.71
C SER A 10 -27.07 -7.20 6.75
N LYS A 11 -27.47 -7.42 8.01
CA LYS A 11 -26.65 -8.02 9.06
C LYS A 11 -26.86 -9.52 9.01
N SER A 12 -25.81 -10.26 9.37
CA SER A 12 -25.85 -11.58 10.00
C SER A 12 -26.07 -12.79 9.09
N ARG A 13 -24.94 -13.40 8.68
CA ARG A 13 -24.76 -14.84 8.87
C ARG A 13 -23.48 -15.10 9.64
N ALA A 14 -23.63 -15.09 10.96
CA ALA A 14 -22.76 -15.83 11.86
C ALA A 14 -23.15 -17.31 11.80
N GLY A 15 -22.19 -18.17 11.49
CA GLY A 15 -22.21 -19.61 11.71
C GLY A 15 -20.76 -20.05 11.73
N ARG A 16 -20.06 -19.90 12.86
CA ARG A 16 -19.83 -20.99 13.82
C ARG A 16 -19.53 -22.32 13.12
N LEU A 17 -18.25 -22.59 12.91
CA LEU A 17 -17.70 -23.93 13.02
C LEU A 17 -16.45 -23.85 13.90
N VAL A 18 -16.71 -24.23 15.15
CA VAL A 18 -15.82 -24.58 16.27
C VAL A 18 -14.94 -25.73 15.78
N GLN A 19 -13.61 -25.60 15.80
CA GLN A 19 -12.68 -26.00 16.87
C GLN A 19 -12.59 -27.53 17.09
N ALA A 20 -11.35 -28.00 17.24
CA ALA A 20 -10.87 -29.39 17.37
C ALA A 20 -10.74 -30.12 16.02
N SER A 21 -9.59 -30.67 15.64
CA SER A 21 -8.81 -31.59 16.45
C SER A 21 -7.30 -31.43 16.26
N THR A 22 -6.64 -31.08 17.36
CA THR A 22 -5.25 -31.38 17.64
C THR A 22 -5.15 -32.90 17.85
N VAL A 23 -4.44 -33.63 16.97
CA VAL A 23 -3.92 -34.95 17.31
C VAL A 23 -2.43 -34.93 16.98
N LEU A 24 -1.67 -34.47 17.98
CA LEU A 24 -0.25 -34.77 18.11
C LEU A 24 -0.12 -36.26 18.41
N VAL A 25 0.26 -37.07 17.42
CA VAL A 25 0.83 -38.39 17.67
C VAL A 25 2.33 -38.22 17.62
N PHE A 26 2.98 -38.03 18.77
CA PHE A 26 4.37 -38.45 18.98
C PHE A 26 4.64 -38.52 20.48
N GLY A 27 4.51 -39.73 21.02
CA GLY A 27 4.92 -40.09 22.37
C GLY A 27 5.53 -41.49 22.31
N ALA A 28 6.85 -41.55 22.20
CA ALA A 28 7.61 -42.77 22.42
C ALA A 28 7.72 -43.01 23.95
N LEU A 29 7.59 -44.25 24.42
CA LEU A 29 8.52 -44.86 25.38
C LEU A 29 8.23 -46.36 25.62
N LEU A 30 9.24 -47.17 25.27
CA LEU A 30 9.81 -48.33 25.99
C LEU A 30 9.01 -49.62 26.26
N GLY A 31 9.63 -50.74 25.85
CA GLY A 31 9.42 -52.07 26.41
C GLY A 31 10.06 -53.19 25.56
N SER A 32 11.30 -53.58 25.89
CA SER A 32 12.05 -54.76 25.38
C SER A 32 11.22 -56.07 25.44
N ILE A 33 11.54 -57.21 24.80
CA ILE A 33 12.77 -58.00 24.94
C ILE A 33 12.86 -59.14 23.88
N LEU A 34 14.11 -59.56 23.62
CA LEU A 34 14.62 -60.86 23.10
C LEU A 34 14.44 -61.24 21.62
N GLY A 35 15.57 -61.28 20.91
CA GLY A 35 15.75 -62.03 19.68
C GLY A 35 17.21 -61.98 19.20
N CYS A 36 18.01 -62.96 19.60
CA CYS A 36 19.39 -63.16 19.17
C CYS A 36 19.48 -63.41 17.65
N GLY A 37 20.48 -62.83 16.99
CA GLY A 37 20.79 -63.14 15.58
C GLY A 37 21.89 -62.25 15.03
N SER A 38 23.06 -62.83 14.84
CA SER A 38 24.33 -62.32 14.33
C SER A 38 24.32 -61.66 12.95
N GLU A 39 25.01 -60.51 12.80
CA GLU A 39 26.06 -60.22 11.79
C GLU A 39 26.60 -58.77 11.97
N PRO A 40 27.87 -58.48 11.63
CA PRO A 40 28.46 -57.17 11.87
C PRO A 40 28.12 -56.24 10.69
N THR A 41 27.36 -55.18 10.94
CA THR A 41 27.21 -54.10 9.96
C THR A 41 27.28 -52.76 10.69
N GLU A 42 28.05 -51.87 10.09
CA GLU A 42 28.55 -50.60 10.62
C GLU A 42 27.51 -49.73 11.36
N PRO A 43 27.95 -48.90 12.33
CA PRO A 43 27.06 -48.00 13.04
C PRO A 43 26.52 -46.90 12.11
N GLY A 44 25.29 -47.09 11.61
CA GLY A 44 24.52 -46.02 10.97
C GLY A 44 24.20 -44.89 11.96
N PRO A 45 24.22 -43.62 11.53
CA PRO A 45 24.01 -42.48 12.41
C PRO A 45 22.58 -42.49 12.99
N SER A 46 22.48 -42.28 14.30
CA SER A 46 21.24 -42.24 15.08
C SER A 46 20.21 -41.22 14.54
N PRO A 47 18.89 -41.50 14.56
CA PRO A 47 17.83 -40.64 14.03
C PRO A 47 17.70 -39.25 14.69
N GLN A 48 18.38 -39.01 15.82
CA GLN A 48 18.38 -37.71 16.50
C GLN A 48 19.15 -36.62 15.72
N THR A 49 20.18 -36.99 14.96
CA THR A 49 20.95 -36.01 14.17
C THR A 49 20.12 -35.45 13.01
N SER A 50 19.17 -36.21 12.46
CA SER A 50 18.34 -35.77 11.34
C SER A 50 17.35 -34.67 11.72
N LEU A 51 16.71 -34.76 12.89
CA LEU A 51 15.74 -33.76 13.36
C LEU A 51 16.43 -32.44 13.77
N GLU A 52 17.61 -32.52 14.40
CA GLU A 52 18.38 -31.33 14.75
C GLU A 52 18.93 -30.60 13.52
N VAL A 53 19.34 -31.34 12.49
CA VAL A 53 19.75 -30.77 11.20
C VAL A 53 18.56 -30.09 10.52
N GLN A 54 17.40 -30.74 10.48
CA GLN A 54 16.17 -30.13 9.93
C GLN A 54 15.76 -28.86 10.68
N ALA A 55 15.85 -28.84 12.01
CA ALA A 55 15.54 -27.65 12.80
C ALA A 55 16.49 -26.49 12.50
N ARG A 56 17.79 -26.76 12.34
CA ARG A 56 18.80 -25.76 11.96
C ARG A 56 18.57 -25.24 10.54
N ASP A 57 18.24 -26.11 9.60
CA ASP A 57 17.95 -25.72 8.22
C ASP A 57 16.71 -24.83 8.12
N LEU A 58 15.65 -25.15 8.88
CA LEU A 58 14.46 -24.32 8.99
C LEU A 58 14.77 -22.95 9.61
N GLN A 59 15.63 -22.90 10.63
CA GLN A 59 16.03 -21.66 11.27
C GLN A 59 16.91 -20.78 10.36
N ALA A 60 17.80 -21.39 9.58
CA ALA A 60 18.58 -20.70 8.57
C ALA A 60 17.69 -20.15 7.43
N ALA A 61 16.73 -20.94 6.96
CA ALA A 61 15.76 -20.50 5.95
C ALA A 61 14.90 -19.31 6.43
N LEU A 62 14.50 -19.32 7.70
CA LEU A 62 13.77 -18.21 8.33
C LEU A 62 14.62 -16.92 8.38
N ALA A 63 15.89 -17.04 8.78
CA ALA A 63 16.82 -15.91 8.82
C ALA A 63 17.04 -15.30 7.43
N VAL A 64 17.20 -16.15 6.39
CA VAL A 64 17.31 -15.72 5.00
C VAL A 64 16.04 -15.00 4.54
N ALA A 65 14.86 -15.55 4.81
CA ALA A 65 13.59 -14.93 4.45
C ALA A 65 13.42 -13.54 5.09
N CYS A 66 13.78 -13.40 6.37
CA CYS A 66 13.71 -12.11 7.06
C CYS A 66 14.73 -11.10 6.50
N ALA A 67 15.95 -11.54 6.19
CA ALA A 67 16.97 -10.68 5.58
C ALA A 67 16.53 -10.16 4.20
N GLN A 68 16.00 -11.04 3.35
CA GLN A 68 15.48 -10.67 2.02
C GLN A 68 14.28 -9.72 2.11
N ALA A 69 13.39 -9.93 3.09
CA ALA A 69 12.24 -9.06 3.31
C ALA A 69 12.67 -7.66 3.76
N LYS A 70 13.65 -7.57 4.68
CA LYS A 70 14.25 -6.29 5.09
C LYS A 70 14.96 -5.59 3.94
N GLU A 71 15.75 -6.31 3.15
CA GLU A 71 16.43 -5.75 1.98
C GLU A 71 15.43 -5.10 1.02
N LYS A 72 14.36 -5.80 0.66
CA LYS A 72 13.27 -5.24 -0.17
C LYS A 72 12.62 -4.01 0.48
N ALA A 73 12.43 -4.01 1.79
CA ALA A 73 11.89 -2.87 2.51
C ALA A 73 12.83 -1.64 2.45
N THR A 74 14.15 -1.84 2.52
CA THR A 74 15.12 -0.74 2.40
C THR A 74 15.21 -0.15 0.98
N GLN A 75 14.89 -0.94 -0.04
CA GLN A 75 14.88 -0.50 -1.44
C GLN A 75 13.65 0.35 -1.79
N VAL A 76 12.61 0.35 -0.96
CA VAL A 76 11.40 1.15 -1.18
C VAL A 76 11.37 2.40 -0.30
N SER A 77 10.80 3.46 -0.87
CA SER A 77 10.64 4.76 -0.22
C SER A 77 9.23 5.30 -0.44
N LEU A 78 8.87 6.41 0.22
CA LEU A 78 7.62 7.14 -0.01
C LEU A 78 7.39 7.52 -1.49
N ARG A 79 8.46 7.64 -2.28
CA ARG A 79 8.39 8.01 -3.71
C ARG A 79 8.27 6.81 -4.64
N SER A 80 8.48 5.59 -4.14
CA SER A 80 8.37 4.36 -4.92
C SER A 80 6.93 4.16 -5.42
N GLY A 81 6.79 3.41 -6.52
CA GLY A 81 5.48 3.05 -7.07
C GLY A 81 4.68 2.15 -6.12
N SER A 82 3.35 2.19 -6.22
CA SER A 82 2.44 1.37 -5.41
C SER A 82 2.72 -0.13 -5.53
N GLU A 83 3.07 -0.61 -6.71
CA GLU A 83 3.42 -2.02 -6.95
C GLU A 83 4.68 -2.44 -6.19
N ALA A 84 5.72 -1.60 -6.19
CA ALA A 84 6.96 -1.88 -5.47
C ALA A 84 6.72 -1.89 -3.96
N LEU A 85 5.93 -0.93 -3.45
CA LEU A 85 5.52 -0.88 -2.04
C LEU A 85 4.68 -2.11 -1.65
N ALA A 86 3.72 -2.51 -2.49
CA ALA A 86 2.90 -3.70 -2.25
C ALA A 86 3.74 -4.99 -2.23
N SER A 87 4.69 -5.11 -3.17
CA SER A 87 5.62 -6.24 -3.22
C SER A 87 6.50 -6.34 -1.96
N ALA A 88 7.05 -5.21 -1.50
CA ALA A 88 7.82 -5.15 -0.27
C ALA A 88 6.96 -5.49 0.96
N LYS A 89 5.73 -4.98 1.05
CA LYS A 89 4.77 -5.34 2.11
C LYS A 89 4.47 -6.84 2.14
N MET A 90 4.23 -7.45 0.97
CA MET A 90 3.99 -8.90 0.90
C MET A 90 5.18 -9.70 1.41
N ALA A 91 6.40 -9.32 1.03
CA ALA A 91 7.62 -9.99 1.51
C ALA A 91 7.79 -9.87 3.03
N LEU A 92 7.55 -8.69 3.61
CA LEU A 92 7.56 -8.51 5.06
C LEU A 92 6.45 -9.29 5.76
N SER A 93 5.24 -9.32 5.19
CA SER A 93 4.10 -10.03 5.79
C SER A 93 4.31 -11.55 5.80
N ASP A 94 4.91 -12.10 4.75
CA ASP A 94 5.33 -13.50 4.69
C ASP A 94 6.39 -13.81 5.76
N ALA A 95 7.41 -12.95 5.90
CA ALA A 95 8.42 -13.10 6.94
C ALA A 95 7.82 -13.04 8.36
N VAL A 96 6.90 -12.10 8.62
CA VAL A 96 6.18 -12.00 9.91
C VAL A 96 5.33 -13.25 10.16
N GLY A 97 4.63 -13.76 9.14
CA GLY A 97 3.84 -14.98 9.23
C GLY A 97 4.70 -16.17 9.68
N ARG A 98 5.79 -16.43 8.97
CA ARG A 98 6.73 -17.52 9.28
C ARG A 98 7.35 -17.38 10.68
N LEU A 99 7.68 -16.16 11.10
CA LEU A 99 8.27 -15.92 12.42
C LEU A 99 7.25 -16.06 13.56
N SER A 100 5.98 -15.79 13.29
CA SER A 100 4.89 -15.93 14.27
C SER A 100 4.47 -17.38 14.54
N GLU A 101 4.78 -18.30 13.62
CA GLU A 101 4.49 -19.73 13.76
C GLU A 101 5.54 -20.48 14.61
N VAL A 102 6.62 -19.81 14.99
CA VAL A 102 7.66 -20.39 15.87
C VAL A 102 7.08 -20.61 17.26
N ALA A 103 6.95 -21.88 17.67
CA ALA A 103 6.28 -22.27 18.91
C ALA A 103 6.92 -21.71 20.21
N LYS A 104 8.24 -21.46 20.18
CA LYS A 104 8.99 -20.84 21.28
C LYS A 104 9.99 -19.84 20.69
N PRO A 105 9.55 -18.61 20.39
CA PRO A 105 10.42 -17.62 19.79
C PRO A 105 11.48 -17.18 20.81
N THR A 106 12.71 -16.99 20.34
CA THR A 106 13.79 -16.40 21.14
C THR A 106 13.53 -14.89 21.32
N PRO A 107 14.15 -14.24 22.33
CA PRO A 107 14.06 -12.78 22.47
C PRO A 107 14.45 -12.02 21.20
N ASP A 108 15.51 -12.46 20.52
CA ASP A 108 15.97 -11.88 19.25
C ASP A 108 14.91 -12.00 18.14
N GLN A 109 14.19 -13.13 18.08
CA GLN A 109 13.08 -13.31 17.15
C GLN A 109 11.90 -12.39 17.48
N LEU A 110 11.60 -12.18 18.76
CA LEU A 110 10.55 -11.23 19.16
C LEU A 110 10.91 -9.79 18.75
N GLU A 111 12.17 -9.39 18.90
CA GLU A 111 12.65 -8.09 18.45
C GLU A 111 12.59 -7.96 16.92
N GLN A 112 13.05 -8.99 16.19
CA GLN A 112 12.96 -9.04 14.73
C GLN A 112 11.50 -8.95 14.24
N LEU A 113 10.57 -9.60 14.94
CA LEU A 113 9.14 -9.52 14.64
C LEU A 113 8.60 -8.10 14.81
N ALA A 114 8.99 -7.42 15.90
CA ALA A 114 8.60 -6.03 16.15
C ALA A 114 9.13 -5.08 15.08
N GLU A 115 10.39 -5.26 14.67
CA GLU A 115 11.02 -4.48 13.60
C GLU A 115 10.33 -4.70 12.25
N LEU A 116 10.04 -5.95 11.88
CA LEU A 116 9.33 -6.26 10.63
C LEU A 116 7.92 -5.67 10.61
N ARG A 117 7.22 -5.66 11.76
CA ARG A 117 5.90 -5.01 11.87
C ARG A 117 5.99 -3.50 11.70
N HIS A 118 6.98 -2.87 12.32
CA HIS A 118 7.22 -1.44 12.15
C HIS A 118 7.48 -1.08 10.67
N GLU A 119 8.24 -1.92 9.97
CA GLU A 119 8.50 -1.75 8.54
C GLU A 119 7.22 -1.90 7.68
N ILE A 120 6.32 -2.81 8.04
CA ILE A 120 5.01 -2.92 7.40
C ILE A 120 4.20 -1.64 7.60
N ASP A 121 4.16 -1.10 8.83
CA ASP A 121 3.42 0.15 9.13
C ASP A 121 3.97 1.33 8.31
N ARG A 122 5.29 1.43 8.17
CA ARG A 122 5.96 2.43 7.33
C ARG A 122 5.52 2.31 5.86
N ILE A 123 5.48 1.10 5.32
CA ILE A 123 5.07 0.85 3.93
C ILE A 123 3.57 1.11 3.75
N ASP A 124 2.74 0.80 4.74
CA ASP A 124 1.30 1.10 4.70
C ASP A 124 1.03 2.60 4.67
N ALA A 125 1.76 3.39 5.46
CA ALA A 125 1.70 4.84 5.37
C ALA A 125 2.11 5.33 3.96
N ALA A 126 3.13 4.73 3.35
CA ALA A 126 3.56 5.08 2.00
C ALA A 126 2.51 4.74 0.93
N LEU A 127 1.86 3.57 1.04
CA LEU A 127 0.78 3.16 0.14
C LEU A 127 -0.42 4.11 0.24
N LEU A 128 -0.80 4.51 1.46
CA LEU A 128 -1.87 5.46 1.70
C LEU A 128 -1.55 6.84 1.08
N VAL A 129 -0.30 7.29 1.18
CA VAL A 129 0.14 8.53 0.51
C VAL A 129 0.02 8.42 -1.02
N GLN A 130 0.37 7.26 -1.60
CA GLN A 130 0.23 7.05 -3.05
C GLN A 130 -1.24 7.03 -3.49
N GLU A 131 -2.12 6.41 -2.70
CA GLU A 131 -3.56 6.40 -2.95
C GLU A 131 -4.14 7.81 -2.91
N ILE A 132 -3.84 8.57 -1.86
CA ILE A 132 -4.26 9.97 -1.73
C ILE A 132 -3.78 10.77 -2.94
N LYS A 133 -2.50 10.63 -3.32
CA LYS A 133 -1.94 11.32 -4.49
C LYS A 133 -2.66 10.94 -5.81
N ALA A 134 -3.13 9.71 -5.95
CA ALA A 134 -3.89 9.28 -7.11
C ALA A 134 -5.30 9.92 -7.12
N GLN A 135 -5.99 9.90 -5.98
CA GLN A 135 -7.30 10.54 -5.83
C GLN A 135 -7.24 12.05 -6.13
N TRP A 136 -6.22 12.75 -5.61
CA TRP A 136 -6.01 14.18 -5.90
C TRP A 136 -5.77 14.45 -7.38
N ARG A 137 -5.00 13.61 -8.09
CA ARG A 137 -4.79 13.77 -9.53
C ARG A 137 -6.11 13.69 -10.30
N VAL A 138 -6.94 12.69 -9.99
CA VAL A 138 -8.26 12.55 -10.62
C VAL A 138 -9.15 13.76 -10.33
N ALA A 139 -9.22 14.18 -9.06
CA ALA A 139 -10.01 15.35 -8.66
C ALA A 139 -9.56 16.64 -9.37
N LEU A 140 -8.24 16.84 -9.51
CA LEU A 140 -7.68 18.00 -10.22
C LEU A 140 -8.01 17.95 -11.72
N GLU A 141 -7.91 16.79 -12.35
CA GLU A 141 -8.26 16.62 -13.76
C GLU A 141 -9.75 16.86 -14.01
N GLU A 142 -10.62 16.33 -13.15
CA GLU A 142 -12.05 16.60 -13.22
C GLU A 142 -12.38 18.07 -12.99
N GLY A 143 -11.75 18.71 -11.98
CA GLY A 143 -11.87 20.14 -11.72
C GLY A 143 -11.45 20.97 -12.92
N ALA A 144 -10.32 20.64 -13.55
CA ALA A 144 -9.83 21.31 -14.75
C ALA A 144 -10.78 21.12 -15.94
N LYS A 145 -11.35 19.92 -16.13
CA LYS A 145 -12.35 19.65 -17.18
C LYS A 145 -13.61 20.50 -16.96
N ARG A 146 -14.17 20.49 -15.75
CA ARG A 146 -15.36 21.29 -15.40
C ARG A 146 -15.11 22.77 -15.56
N TYR A 147 -13.94 23.26 -15.16
CA TYR A 147 -13.54 24.65 -15.35
C TYR A 147 -13.51 25.04 -16.83
N ARG A 148 -12.89 24.21 -17.69
CA ARG A 148 -12.86 24.47 -19.15
C ARG A 148 -14.25 24.48 -19.78
N ILE A 149 -15.15 23.60 -19.34
CA ILE A 149 -16.55 23.59 -19.78
C ILE A 149 -17.24 24.89 -19.35
N GLY A 150 -17.13 25.26 -18.07
CA GLY A 150 -17.71 26.50 -17.56
C GLY A 150 -17.22 27.76 -18.28
N LEU A 151 -15.92 27.81 -18.64
CA LEU A 151 -15.39 28.91 -19.46
C LEU A 151 -16.00 28.95 -20.86
N ARG A 152 -16.20 27.78 -21.50
CA ARG A 152 -16.84 27.69 -22.81
C ARG A 152 -18.30 28.14 -22.75
N ASP A 153 -19.04 27.66 -21.76
CA ASP A 153 -20.44 28.01 -21.56
C ASP A 153 -20.61 29.50 -21.27
N LEU A 154 -19.72 30.07 -20.45
CA LEU A 154 -19.69 31.51 -20.19
C LEU A 154 -19.37 32.31 -21.45
N ALA A 155 -18.42 31.87 -22.27
CA ALA A 155 -18.10 32.52 -23.54
C ALA A 155 -19.28 32.47 -24.52
N GLU A 156 -20.01 31.35 -24.58
CA GLU A 156 -21.21 31.22 -25.42
C GLU A 156 -22.36 32.11 -24.91
N ALA A 157 -22.58 32.15 -23.59
CA ALA A 157 -23.57 33.03 -22.98
C ALA A 157 -23.24 34.52 -23.22
N ARG A 158 -21.96 34.91 -23.05
CA ARG A 158 -21.46 36.25 -23.35
C ARG A 158 -21.69 36.60 -24.82
N LYS A 159 -21.41 35.69 -25.75
CA LYS A 159 -21.69 35.87 -27.18
C LYS A 159 -23.17 36.12 -27.45
N LYS A 160 -24.06 35.26 -26.92
CA LYS A 160 -25.52 35.41 -27.08
C LYS A 160 -26.02 36.73 -26.49
N LEU A 161 -25.45 37.19 -25.38
CA LEU A 161 -25.83 38.47 -24.77
C LEU A 161 -25.36 39.66 -25.61
N ARG A 162 -24.13 39.62 -26.17
CA ARG A 162 -23.65 40.63 -27.12
C ARG A 162 -24.50 40.74 -28.39
N GLU A 163 -25.11 39.64 -28.83
CA GLU A 163 -26.00 39.64 -29.99
C GLU A 163 -27.35 40.30 -29.69
N ARG A 164 -27.80 40.26 -28.43
CA ARG A 164 -29.16 40.69 -28.01
C ARG A 164 -29.19 42.06 -27.35
N ASP A 165 -28.10 42.52 -26.76
CA ASP A 165 -28.02 43.78 -26.02
C ASP A 165 -26.82 44.62 -26.50
N GLU A 166 -27.14 45.76 -27.12
CA GLU A 166 -26.18 46.71 -27.69
C GLU A 166 -25.39 47.46 -26.58
N THR A 167 -26.03 47.71 -25.43
CA THR A 167 -25.38 48.35 -24.28
C THR A 167 -24.36 47.39 -23.67
N PHE A 168 -24.74 46.12 -23.51
CA PHE A 168 -23.81 45.08 -23.08
C PHE A 168 -22.62 44.97 -24.04
N ARG A 169 -22.87 44.93 -25.36
CA ARG A 169 -21.81 44.87 -26.37
C ARG A 169 -20.79 46.01 -26.21
N ALA A 170 -21.27 47.25 -26.06
CA ALA A 170 -20.39 48.41 -25.91
C ALA A 170 -19.53 48.33 -24.64
N LEU A 171 -20.12 47.93 -23.50
CA LEU A 171 -19.39 47.73 -22.25
C LEU A 171 -18.38 46.57 -22.35
N ASP A 172 -18.75 45.51 -23.07
CA ASP A 172 -17.90 44.33 -23.28
C ASP A 172 -16.64 44.64 -24.11
N ASP A 173 -16.77 45.54 -25.08
CA ASP A 173 -15.65 46.05 -25.88
C ASP A 173 -14.72 46.96 -25.07
N GLN A 174 -15.28 47.81 -24.21
CA GLN A 174 -14.50 48.63 -23.28
C GLN A 174 -13.70 47.78 -22.30
N LEU A 175 -14.34 46.74 -21.72
CA LEU A 175 -13.67 45.80 -20.84
C LEU A 175 -12.53 45.08 -21.57
N SER A 176 -12.78 44.58 -22.78
CA SER A 176 -11.77 43.90 -23.60
C SER A 176 -10.57 44.82 -23.93
N ALA A 177 -10.82 46.10 -24.18
CA ALA A 177 -9.76 47.08 -24.41
C ALA A 177 -8.93 47.34 -23.14
N ALA A 178 -9.59 47.46 -21.99
CA ALA A 178 -8.93 47.65 -20.70
C ALA A 178 -8.07 46.44 -20.29
N GLU A 179 -8.56 45.22 -20.48
CA GLU A 179 -7.81 43.98 -20.21
C GLU A 179 -6.52 43.91 -21.05
N ARG A 180 -6.61 44.22 -22.35
CA ARG A 180 -5.41 44.27 -23.23
C ARG A 180 -4.42 45.34 -22.78
N ALA A 181 -4.91 46.52 -22.38
CA ALA A 181 -4.05 47.58 -21.89
C ALA A 181 -3.33 47.17 -20.60
N TYR A 182 -4.03 46.50 -19.69
CA TYR A 182 -3.47 45.97 -18.46
C TYR A 182 -2.40 44.90 -18.71
N GLU A 183 -2.66 43.89 -19.54
CA GLU A 183 -1.67 42.85 -19.86
C GLU A 183 -0.44 43.43 -20.55
N ASN A 184 -0.62 44.40 -21.45
CA ASN A 184 0.51 45.12 -22.05
C ASN A 184 1.34 45.88 -21.02
N ALA A 185 0.71 46.53 -20.04
CA ALA A 185 1.40 47.23 -18.96
C ALA A 185 2.17 46.24 -18.07
N LYS A 186 1.57 45.10 -17.75
CA LYS A 186 2.19 44.02 -16.98
C LYS A 186 3.42 43.43 -17.69
N LEU A 187 3.33 43.14 -18.98
CA LEU A 187 4.46 42.65 -19.78
C LEU A 187 5.60 43.67 -19.83
N ARG A 188 5.28 44.96 -19.99
CA ARG A 188 6.28 46.04 -19.96
C ARG A 188 6.96 46.15 -18.58
N LEU A 189 6.19 46.01 -17.51
CA LEU A 189 6.73 46.01 -16.15
C LEU A 189 7.68 44.83 -15.95
N GLN A 190 7.28 43.62 -16.37
CA GLN A 190 8.10 42.42 -16.27
C GLN A 190 9.41 42.58 -17.06
N ALA A 191 9.35 43.02 -18.31
CA ALA A 191 10.54 43.28 -19.13
C ALA A 191 11.46 44.35 -18.51
N SER A 192 10.89 45.38 -17.86
CA SER A 192 11.67 46.40 -17.16
C SER A 192 12.34 45.88 -15.88
N LEU A 193 11.77 44.88 -15.21
CA LEU A 193 12.36 44.25 -14.03
C LEU A 193 13.46 43.27 -14.41
N GLU A 194 13.24 42.48 -15.46
CA GLU A 194 14.23 41.52 -15.98
C GLU A 194 15.43 42.22 -16.62
N GLY A 195 15.24 43.36 -17.30
CA GLY A 195 16.33 44.16 -17.87
C GLY A 195 17.12 45.03 -16.88
N LYS A 196 16.78 45.00 -15.58
CA LYS A 196 17.48 45.72 -14.50
C LYS A 196 18.25 44.78 -13.56
N ALA A 197 18.21 43.46 -13.79
CA ALA A 197 19.01 42.44 -13.10
C ALA A 197 20.27 42.11 -13.89
#